data_AF-A0A8C4VJ61-F1
#
_entry.id   AF-A0A8C4VJ61-F1
#
_cell.length_a   1.000
_cell.length_b   1.000
_cell.length_c   1.000
_cell.angle_alpha   90.00
_cell.angle_beta   90.00
_cell.angle_gamma   90.00
#
_symmetry.space_group_name_H-M   'P 1'
#
loop_
_entity.id
_entity.type
_entity.pdbx_description
1 polymer ?
#
loop_
_entity_poly.entity_id
_entity_poly.type
_entity_poly.pdbx_seq_one_letter_code
_entity_poly.pdbx_strand_id
1 'polypeptide(L)'
;LASAVLEAVENNTLSIEPVGLQPVRFVKASAVECGGPKKCALSGQSKSCKHRIKLGDSSSYYYISPFCRYRITSVCNFFTYIRYIQQGLVKQQDADQMFWEVMQLRKEMSLAKLGYYKEEL
;
A
#
# COMPACT_ATOMS: atom_id res chain seq x y z
N LEU A 1 -8.55 -2.26 11.22
CA LEU A 1 -7.33 -2.05 10.38
C LEU A 1 -7.64 -1.45 9.00
N ALA A 2 -8.53 -2.01 8.17
CA ALA A 2 -8.77 -1.50 6.81
C ALA A 2 -9.19 -0.02 6.72
N SER A 3 -10.07 0.45 7.61
CA SER A 3 -10.46 1.87 7.67
C SER A 3 -9.29 2.78 8.07
N ALA A 4 -8.48 2.37 9.05
CA ALA A 4 -7.26 3.12 9.43
C ALA A 4 -6.22 3.16 8.29
N VAL A 5 -6.14 2.11 7.47
CA VAL A 5 -5.31 2.12 6.26
C VAL A 5 -5.82 3.15 5.25
N LEU A 6 -7.13 3.22 5.01
CA LEU A 6 -7.72 4.20 4.10
C LEU A 6 -7.40 5.64 4.56
N GLU A 7 -7.66 5.94 5.84
CA GLU A 7 -7.36 7.24 6.42
C GLU A 7 -5.87 7.60 6.30
N ALA A 8 -4.96 6.64 6.55
CA ALA A 8 -3.53 6.87 6.41
C ALA A 8 -3.10 7.11 4.95
N VAL A 9 -3.78 6.50 3.97
CA VAL A 9 -3.52 6.76 2.54
C VAL A 9 -3.99 8.17 2.17
N GLU A 10 -5.19 8.57 2.58
CA GLU A 10 -5.76 9.89 2.32
C GLU A 10 -4.95 11.01 2.96
N ASN A 11 -4.41 10.77 4.16
CA ASN A 11 -3.56 11.71 4.89
C ASN A 11 -2.07 11.63 4.53
N ASN A 12 -1.68 10.73 3.62
CA ASN A 12 -0.27 10.52 3.23
C ASN A 12 0.66 10.16 4.40
N THR A 13 0.15 9.39 5.38
CA THR A 13 0.88 8.94 6.56
C THR A 13 1.14 7.43 6.56
N LEU A 14 0.74 6.71 5.50
CA LEU A 14 1.04 5.31 5.31
C LEU A 14 2.44 5.12 4.69
N SER A 15 3.23 4.21 5.25
CA SER A 15 4.50 3.76 4.67
C SER A 15 4.50 2.24 4.45
N ILE A 16 5.18 1.81 3.38
CA ILE A 16 5.35 0.39 3.03
C ILE A 16 6.84 0.10 2.96
N GLU A 17 7.30 -0.89 3.72
CA GLU A 17 8.70 -1.30 3.77
C GLU A 17 8.85 -2.77 3.35
N PRO A 18 9.89 -3.12 2.56
CA PRO A 18 10.26 -4.51 2.36
C PRO A 18 10.81 -5.10 3.66
N VAL A 19 10.47 -6.35 3.93
CA VAL A 19 11.01 -7.12 5.05
C VAL A 19 12.23 -7.86 4.54
N GLY A 20 13.43 -7.37 4.86
CA GLY A 20 14.67 -8.07 4.55
C GLY A 20 14.81 -9.39 5.32
N LEU A 21 15.80 -10.21 4.93
CA LEU A 21 16.24 -11.44 5.62
C LEU A 21 16.84 -11.21 7.02
N GLN A 22 16.61 -10.06 7.64
CA GLN A 22 17.08 -9.83 8.99
C GLN A 22 16.24 -10.65 9.97
N PRO A 23 16.86 -11.39 10.90
CA PRO A 23 16.14 -12.03 11.98
C PRO A 23 15.38 -10.94 12.72
N VAL A 24 14.06 -11.00 12.63
CA VAL A 24 13.16 -9.99 13.21
C VAL A 24 13.49 -9.90 14.69
N ARG A 25 14.20 -8.85 15.11
CA ARG A 25 14.29 -8.49 16.52
C ARG A 25 12.85 -8.35 16.99
N PHE A 26 12.47 -9.18 17.95
CA PHE A 26 11.13 -9.27 18.51
C PHE A 26 10.63 -7.88 18.96
N VAL A 27 10.01 -7.13 18.06
CA VAL A 27 9.20 -5.97 18.41
C VAL A 27 7.88 -6.57 18.87
N LYS A 28 7.68 -6.56 20.19
CA LYS A 28 6.49 -7.05 20.94
C LYS A 28 5.44 -7.73 20.05
N ALA A 29 5.64 -9.02 19.84
CA ALA A 29 4.73 -9.93 19.14
C ALA A 29 3.41 -10.18 19.92
N SER A 30 2.90 -9.18 20.64
CA SER A 30 1.78 -9.32 21.56
C SER A 30 0.42 -8.98 20.95
N ALA A 31 0.34 -8.66 19.66
CA ALA A 31 -0.95 -8.48 19.00
C ALA A 31 -1.04 -9.43 17.80
N VAL A 32 -1.84 -10.49 17.95
CA VAL A 32 -2.28 -11.42 16.89
C VAL A 32 -2.77 -10.67 15.63
N GLU A 33 -3.19 -9.41 15.81
CA GLU A 33 -3.68 -8.48 14.79
C GLU A 33 -2.59 -7.90 13.87
N CYS A 34 -1.30 -7.94 14.24
CA CYS A 34 -0.21 -7.40 13.42
C CYS A 34 0.22 -8.32 12.26
N GLY A 35 -0.30 -9.55 12.22
CA GLY A 35 0.12 -10.58 11.27
C GLY A 35 1.56 -11.03 11.50
N GLY A 36 2.16 -11.63 10.46
CA GLY A 36 3.55 -12.06 10.49
C GLY A 36 4.05 -12.45 9.10
N PRO A 37 5.31 -12.91 8.98
CA PRO A 37 5.88 -13.32 7.69
C PRO A 37 5.08 -14.38 6.93
N LYS A 38 4.21 -15.14 7.62
CA LYS A 38 3.34 -16.17 7.03
C LYS A 38 1.84 -15.85 7.08
N LYS A 39 1.42 -14.69 7.61
CA LYS A 39 0.00 -14.34 7.77
C LYS A 39 -0.22 -12.85 7.52
N CYS A 40 -1.10 -12.53 6.58
CA CYS A 40 -1.47 -11.16 6.27
C CYS A 40 -2.38 -10.58 7.37
N ALA A 41 -2.03 -9.40 7.89
CA ALA A 41 -2.80 -8.67 8.89
C ALA A 41 -4.15 -8.14 8.35
N LEU A 42 -4.25 -7.88 7.05
CA LEU A 42 -5.44 -7.30 6.43
C LEU A 42 -6.46 -8.35 6.00
N SER A 43 -6.02 -9.42 5.34
CA SER A 43 -6.91 -10.48 4.83
C SER A 43 -7.03 -11.67 5.78
N GLY A 44 -6.17 -11.77 6.79
CA GLY A 44 -6.08 -12.93 7.69
C GLY A 44 -5.53 -14.20 7.03
N GLN A 45 -5.26 -14.19 5.72
CA GLN A 45 -4.83 -15.36 4.96
C GLN A 45 -3.37 -15.73 5.24
N SER A 46 -3.10 -17.04 5.26
CA SER A 46 -1.76 -17.60 5.36
C SER A 46 -1.04 -17.50 4.01
N LYS A 47 -0.17 -16.49 3.87
CA LYS A 47 0.63 -16.20 2.67
C LYS A 47 1.99 -15.64 3.09
N SER A 48 3.01 -15.83 2.26
CA SER A 48 4.32 -15.21 2.46
C SER A 48 4.20 -13.69 2.35
N CYS A 49 4.51 -12.98 3.43
CA CYS A 49 4.41 -11.52 3.52
C CYS A 49 5.81 -10.93 3.53
N LYS A 50 6.28 -10.52 2.35
CA LYS A 50 7.59 -9.86 2.17
C LYS A 50 7.59 -8.37 2.49
N HIS A 51 6.43 -7.79 2.82
CA HIS A 51 6.28 -6.37 3.08
C HIS A 51 5.49 -6.14 4.36
N ARG A 52 5.77 -5.02 5.00
CA ARG A 52 5.06 -4.52 6.17
C ARG A 52 4.66 -3.07 5.96
N ILE A 53 3.55 -2.68 6.59
CA ILE A 53 3.07 -1.30 6.58
C ILE A 53 3.14 -0.70 7.98
N LYS A 54 3.34 0.62 8.02
CA LYS A 54 3.22 1.44 9.23
C LYS A 54 2.26 2.59 8.96
N LEU A 55 1.39 2.87 9.93
CA LEU A 55 0.34 3.89 9.84
C LEU A 55 0.73 5.07 10.73
N GLY A 56 1.00 6.24 10.13
CA GLY A 56 1.47 7.43 10.84
C GLY A 56 2.66 7.15 11.75
N ASP A 57 2.63 7.74 12.94
CA ASP A 57 3.68 7.58 13.94
C ASP A 57 3.53 6.33 14.82
N SER A 58 2.61 5.41 14.47
CA SER A 58 2.46 4.18 15.23
C SER A 58 3.75 3.37 15.26
N SER A 59 4.09 2.81 16.43
CA SER A 59 5.26 1.93 16.58
C SER A 59 5.04 0.54 16.00
N SER A 60 3.82 0.23 15.54
CA SER A 60 3.38 -1.09 15.13
C SER A 60 3.51 -1.28 13.62
N TYR A 61 4.05 -2.43 13.24
CA TYR A 61 4.13 -2.86 11.85
C TYR A 61 3.11 -3.95 11.57
N TYR A 62 2.45 -3.87 10.41
CA TYR A 62 1.47 -4.86 9.97
C TYR A 62 1.99 -5.59 8.73
N TYR A 63 2.14 -6.90 8.81
CA TYR A 63 2.57 -7.70 7.66
C TYR A 63 1.44 -7.82 6.65
N ILE A 64 1.75 -7.62 5.37
CA ILE A 64 0.76 -7.66 4.30
C ILE A 64 1.17 -8.62 3.18
N SER A 65 0.18 -9.30 2.61
CA SER A 65 0.38 -10.16 1.45
C SER A 65 0.74 -9.33 0.21
N PRO A 66 1.39 -9.93 -0.80
CA PRO A 66 1.66 -9.28 -2.08
C PRO A 66 0.40 -8.68 -2.73
N PHE A 67 -0.72 -9.41 -2.64
CA PHE A 67 -2.02 -8.93 -3.10
C PHE A 67 -2.49 -7.67 -2.36
N CYS A 68 -2.45 -7.67 -1.03
CA CYS A 68 -2.83 -6.50 -0.24
C CYS A 68 -1.90 -5.31 -0.51
N ARG A 69 -0.60 -5.56 -0.68
CA ARG A 69 0.38 -4.53 -1.09
C ARG A 69 -0.04 -3.90 -2.39
N TYR A 70 -0.28 -4.70 -3.43
CA TYR A 70 -0.64 -4.18 -4.75
C TYR A 70 -1.90 -3.30 -4.69
N ARG A 71 -2.94 -3.73 -3.98
CA ARG A 71 -4.15 -2.93 -3.76
C ARG A 71 -3.86 -1.59 -3.10
N ILE A 72 -3.06 -1.58 -2.03
CA ILE A 72 -2.71 -0.34 -1.31
C ILE A 72 -1.87 0.57 -2.22
N THR A 73 -0.86 0.04 -2.90
CA THR A 73 0.00 0.83 -3.78
C THR A 73 -0.75 1.43 -4.95
N SER A 74 -1.71 0.71 -5.56
CA SER A 74 -2.54 1.27 -6.64
C SER A 74 -3.33 2.50 -6.18
N VAL A 75 -3.88 2.45 -4.96
CA VAL A 75 -4.58 3.59 -4.37
C VAL A 75 -3.61 4.72 -4.00
N CYS A 76 -2.47 4.40 -3.37
CA CYS A 76 -1.45 5.40 -3.03
C CYS A 76 -0.94 6.14 -4.26
N ASN A 77 -0.62 5.42 -5.34
CA ASN A 77 -0.15 6.01 -6.60
C ASN A 77 -1.19 6.98 -7.18
N PHE A 78 -2.48 6.59 -7.15
CA PHE A 78 -3.57 7.46 -7.57
C PHE A 78 -3.61 8.75 -6.73
N PHE A 79 -3.66 8.64 -5.40
CA PHE A 79 -3.73 9.81 -4.53
C PHE A 79 -2.49 10.71 -4.64
N THR A 80 -1.29 10.13 -4.75
CA THR A 80 -0.05 10.88 -4.96
C THR A 80 -0.10 11.67 -6.26
N TYR A 81 -0.55 11.07 -7.35
CA TYR A 81 -0.67 11.76 -8.63
C TYR A 81 -1.69 12.92 -8.57
N ILE A 82 -2.85 12.69 -7.96
CA ILE A 82 -3.86 13.75 -7.75
C ILE A 82 -3.29 14.90 -6.92
N ARG A 83 -2.52 14.62 -5.86
CA ARG A 83 -1.85 15.66 -5.06
C ARG A 83 -0.83 16.44 -5.89
N TYR A 84 -0.07 15.77 -6.76
CA TYR A 84 0.88 16.46 -7.64
C TYR A 84 0.19 17.42 -8.61
N ILE A 85 -0.98 17.04 -9.15
CA ILE A 85 -1.81 17.93 -9.96
C ILE A 85 -2.29 19.11 -9.12
N GLN A 86 -2.88 18.85 -7.95
CA GLN A 86 -3.42 19.90 -7.07
C GLN A 86 -2.35 20.91 -6.64
N GLN A 87 -1.12 20.47 -6.42
CA GLN A 87 0.01 21.30 -6.01
C GLN A 87 0.71 22.00 -7.18
N GLY A 88 0.31 21.74 -8.43
CA GLY A 88 0.96 22.30 -9.62
C GLY A 88 2.36 21.75 -9.88
N LEU A 89 2.66 20.55 -9.39
CA LEU A 89 3.95 19.88 -9.61
C LEU A 89 4.07 19.27 -11.01
N VAL A 90 2.93 18.99 -11.66
CA VAL A 90 2.87 18.47 -13.02
C VAL A 90 2.94 19.63 -14.03
N LYS A 91 4.16 20.03 -14.42
CA LYS A 91 4.37 21.22 -15.28
C LYS A 91 4.50 20.94 -16.78
N GLN A 92 4.88 19.72 -17.14
CA GLN A 92 5.24 19.36 -18.53
C GLN A 92 4.17 18.52 -19.24
N GLN A 93 3.18 18.01 -18.52
CA GLN A 93 2.11 17.21 -19.11
C GLN A 93 0.96 18.09 -19.57
N ASP A 94 0.44 17.84 -20.77
CA ASP A 94 -0.80 18.44 -21.22
C ASP A 94 -2.03 17.78 -20.55
N ALA A 95 -3.22 18.36 -20.79
CA ALA A 95 -4.46 17.87 -20.18
C ALA A 95 -4.83 16.45 -20.62
N ASP A 96 -4.52 16.06 -21.85
CA ASP A 96 -4.81 14.73 -22.38
C ASP A 96 -3.89 13.68 -21.74
N GLN A 97 -2.61 14.00 -21.59
CA GLN A 97 -1.64 13.17 -20.88
C GLN A 97 -2.04 12.99 -19.41
N MET A 98 -2.44 14.06 -18.73
CA MET A 98 -2.93 13.97 -17.34
C MET A 98 -4.19 13.10 -17.23
N PHE A 99 -5.12 13.24 -18.18
CA PHE A 99 -6.32 12.42 -18.23
C PHE A 99 -5.99 10.93 -18.41
N TRP A 100 -5.11 10.60 -19.36
CA TRP A 100 -4.72 9.21 -19.60
C TRP A 100 -3.96 8.59 -18.43
N GLU A 101 -3.14 9.37 -17.73
CA GLU A 101 -2.47 8.91 -16.50
C GLU A 101 -3.50 8.59 -15.39
N VAL A 102 -4.50 9.47 -15.19
CA VAL A 102 -5.63 9.20 -14.28
C VAL A 102 -6.36 7.92 -14.69
N MET A 103 -6.64 7.73 -15.97
CA MET A 103 -7.32 6.53 -16.48
C MET A 103 -6.50 5.27 -16.25
N GLN A 104 -5.19 5.35 -16.45
CA GLN A 104 -4.27 4.24 -16.18
C GLN A 104 -4.22 3.88 -14.69
N LEU A 105 -4.14 4.86 -13.79
CA LEU A 105 -4.18 4.62 -12.34
C LEU A 105 -5.52 4.01 -11.88
N ARG A 106 -6.65 4.45 -12.46
CA ARG A 106 -7.97 3.85 -12.21
C ARG A 106 -8.08 2.41 -12.73
N LYS A 107 -7.42 2.10 -13.85
CA LYS A 107 -7.35 0.74 -14.40
C LYS A 107 -6.60 -0.18 -13.44
N GLU A 108 -5.44 0.22 -12.92
CA GLU A 108 -4.69 -0.59 -11.95
C GLU A 108 -5.52 -0.85 -10.67
N MET A 109 -6.21 0.16 -10.13
CA MET A 109 -7.14 -0.02 -9.00
C MET A 109 -8.29 -0.98 -9.34
N SER A 110 -8.83 -0.91 -10.57
CA SER A 110 -9.94 -1.77 -11.02
C SER A 110 -9.50 -3.23 -11.14
N LEU A 111 -8.30 -3.49 -11.66
CA LEU A 111 -7.68 -4.81 -11.70
C LEU A 111 -7.46 -5.35 -10.27
N ALA A 112 -6.90 -4.52 -9.39
CA ALA A 112 -6.64 -4.87 -8.00
C ALA A 112 -7.93 -5.20 -7.23
N LYS A 113 -9.04 -4.49 -7.53
CA LYS A 113 -10.38 -4.76 -6.97
C LYS A 113 -10.88 -6.17 -7.30
N LEU A 114 -10.56 -6.66 -8.50
CA LEU A 114 -10.98 -7.98 -9.00
C LEU A 114 -10.01 -9.12 -8.63
N GLY A 115 -8.92 -8.83 -7.93
CA GLY A 115 -7.94 -9.86 -7.55
C GLY A 115 -6.75 -9.98 -8.48
N TYR A 116 -6.70 -9.22 -9.59
CA TYR A 116 -5.55 -9.21 -10.49
C TYR A 116 -4.46 -8.32 -9.92
N TYR A 117 -3.26 -8.89 -9.71
CA TYR A 117 -2.11 -8.15 -9.19
C TYR A 117 -0.82 -8.61 -9.86
N LYS A 118 0.14 -7.69 -9.92
CA LYS A 118 1.52 -8.00 -10.33
C LYS A 118 2.35 -8.26 -9.07
N GLU A 119 3.06 -9.37 -9.05
CA GLU A 119 4.06 -9.65 -8.01
C GLU A 119 5.44 -9.37 -8.61
N GLU A 120 5.95 -8.15 -8.40
CA GLU A 120 7.37 -7.88 -8.64
C GLU A 120 8.16 -8.45 -7.46
N LEU A 121 9.09 -9.36 -7.80
CA LEU A 121 9.78 -10.31 -6.92
C LEU A 121 10.66 -9.67 -5.86
#